data_AF-A0A258QV55-F1
#
_entry.id   AF-A0A258QV55-F1
#
_cell.length_a   1.000
_cell.length_b   1.000
_cell.length_c   1.000
_cell.angle_alpha   90.00
_cell.angle_beta   90.00
_cell.angle_gamma   90.00
#
_symmetry.space_group_name_H-M   'P 1'
#
loop_
_entity.id
_entity.type
_entity.pdbx_description
1 polymer ?
#
loop_
_entity_poly.entity_id
_entity_poly.type
_entity_poly.pdbx_seq_one_letter_code
_entity_poly.pdbx_strand_id
1 'polypeptide(L)'
;MSTTEHFIPGKDASLEASIATLQSRLLAIGFHIEERSWLNPVEGVWSVHIRDRDCPLLFTNGKGATELAARASALGEYFERLSTNYFWTHFYLGKTLAEREYTHTPDERWVPLDGETWPDELLTPELHAFYNPDGNVRADQLVDLNSGNSERGICAIPYQRLSDGKTVYFPVNLIGNLYVSNGMSAGNTLMEARTQALAEIFERHIKFRIIEEGICLPDVPEAVINRYPHIAAGIRGLREAGFGIIVKDASLGGDYPVMNVTLLHPQDQGCFASFGAHPRFEVALERALTELLQGRALDSLAGFSAPGFDEAEIADPQNLEIHFVDSSGVISWKFLRNTPDYEFVDWNFGTTTEEDYAWSVNALH
;
A
#
# COMPACT_ATOMS: atom_id res chain seq x y z
N MET A 1 -21.63 10.20 -29.43
CA MET A 1 -20.23 10.63 -29.64
C MET A 1 -19.36 9.59 -28.99
N SER A 2 -18.33 9.08 -29.67
CA SER A 2 -17.38 8.15 -29.01
C SER A 2 -16.63 8.95 -27.95
N THR A 3 -16.66 8.46 -26.72
CA THR A 3 -15.87 8.98 -25.61
C THR A 3 -14.40 8.72 -25.91
N THR A 4 -13.53 9.72 -25.74
CA THR A 4 -12.07 9.51 -25.80
C THR A 4 -11.67 8.53 -24.68
N GLU A 5 -10.76 7.61 -24.96
CA GLU A 5 -10.25 6.64 -23.98
C GLU A 5 -8.74 6.83 -23.78
N HIS A 6 -8.31 6.84 -22.52
CA HIS A 6 -6.91 6.91 -22.14
C HIS A 6 -6.48 5.63 -21.43
N PHE A 7 -5.40 5.02 -21.90
CA PHE A 7 -4.80 3.82 -21.32
C PHE A 7 -3.43 4.17 -20.72
N ILE A 8 -3.16 3.66 -19.52
CA ILE A 8 -1.88 3.85 -18.83
C ILE A 8 -1.21 2.48 -18.60
N PRO A 9 0.13 2.41 -18.49
CA PRO A 9 0.82 1.15 -18.25
C PRO A 9 0.33 0.44 -16.98
N GLY A 10 0.24 -0.90 -17.06
CA GLY A 10 -0.20 -1.73 -15.93
C GLY A 10 -1.71 -1.75 -15.67
N LYS A 11 -2.54 -1.16 -16.54
CA LYS A 11 -4.00 -1.15 -16.43
C LYS A 11 -4.69 -1.87 -17.59
N ASP A 12 -5.69 -2.68 -17.28
CA ASP A 12 -6.42 -3.51 -18.25
C ASP A 12 -7.67 -2.83 -18.85
N ALA A 13 -7.99 -1.61 -18.41
CA ALA A 13 -9.09 -0.80 -18.94
C ALA A 13 -8.69 0.67 -19.07
N SER A 14 -9.43 1.42 -19.89
CA SER A 14 -9.27 2.87 -19.96
C SER A 14 -9.65 3.54 -18.64
N LEU A 15 -9.06 4.71 -18.37
CA LEU A 15 -9.37 5.48 -17.18
C LEU A 15 -10.87 5.86 -17.14
N GLU A 16 -11.44 6.25 -18.29
CA GLU A 16 -12.86 6.59 -18.41
C GLU A 16 -13.77 5.41 -18.12
N ALA A 17 -13.47 4.23 -18.68
CA ALA A 17 -14.26 3.02 -18.42
C ALA A 17 -14.18 2.62 -16.95
N SER A 18 -12.99 2.71 -16.34
CA SER A 18 -12.77 2.42 -14.92
C SER A 18 -13.60 3.37 -14.04
N ILE A 19 -13.49 4.68 -14.25
CA ILE A 19 -14.22 5.71 -13.48
C ILE A 19 -15.73 5.50 -13.60
N ALA A 20 -16.25 5.38 -14.83
CA ALA A 20 -17.68 5.21 -15.07
C ALA A 20 -18.22 3.92 -14.42
N THR A 21 -17.45 2.83 -14.49
CA THR A 21 -17.82 1.55 -13.88
C THR A 21 -17.83 1.65 -12.36
N LEU A 22 -16.79 2.21 -11.75
CA LEU A 22 -16.67 2.28 -10.29
C LEU A 22 -17.73 3.23 -9.70
N GLN A 23 -17.92 4.42 -10.29
CA GLN A 23 -18.95 5.37 -9.85
C GLN A 23 -20.35 4.78 -9.94
N SER A 24 -20.69 4.15 -11.08
CA SER A 24 -22.02 3.56 -11.26
C SER A 24 -22.28 2.41 -10.29
N ARG A 25 -21.27 1.58 -10.01
CA ARG A 25 -21.38 0.49 -9.03
C ARG A 25 -21.55 1.01 -7.61
N LEU A 26 -20.79 2.00 -7.17
CA LEU A 26 -20.94 2.61 -5.84
C LEU A 26 -22.33 3.20 -5.65
N LEU A 27 -22.82 3.94 -6.65
CA LEU A 27 -24.18 4.50 -6.63
C LEU A 27 -25.25 3.39 -6.57
N ALA A 28 -25.07 2.29 -7.30
CA ALA A 28 -26.01 1.18 -7.32
C ALA A 28 -26.15 0.47 -5.96
N ILE A 29 -25.12 0.53 -5.10
CA ILE A 29 -25.17 -0.01 -3.73
C ILE A 29 -25.36 1.09 -2.66
N GLY A 30 -25.70 2.32 -3.08
CA GLY A 30 -26.13 3.40 -2.19
C GLY A 30 -25.03 4.31 -1.66
N PHE A 31 -23.78 4.21 -2.13
CA PHE A 31 -22.73 5.15 -1.78
C PHE A 31 -22.75 6.38 -2.70
N HIS A 32 -22.81 7.58 -2.10
CA HIS A 32 -22.89 8.84 -2.83
C HIS A 32 -21.56 9.59 -2.75
N ILE A 33 -20.60 9.15 -3.56
CA ILE A 33 -19.25 9.70 -3.52
C ILE A 33 -19.19 11.14 -4.04
N GLU A 34 -18.53 12.01 -3.28
CA GLU A 34 -18.19 13.37 -3.68
C GLU A 34 -16.67 13.59 -3.69
N GLU A 35 -16.19 14.30 -4.70
CA GLU A 35 -14.81 14.81 -4.77
C GLU A 35 -14.69 16.09 -3.95
N ARG A 36 -13.73 16.15 -3.04
CA ARG A 36 -13.64 17.23 -2.03
C ARG A 36 -12.53 18.21 -2.29
N SER A 37 -11.34 17.71 -2.58
CA SER A 37 -10.16 18.52 -2.83
C SER A 37 -9.31 17.87 -3.89
N TRP A 38 -8.74 18.71 -4.73
CA TRP A 38 -7.84 18.34 -5.81
C TRP A 38 -6.54 19.10 -5.63
N LEU A 39 -5.43 18.41 -5.84
CA LEU A 39 -4.09 19.00 -5.85
C LEU A 39 -3.36 18.60 -7.12
N ASN A 40 -2.61 19.56 -7.66
CA ASN A 40 -1.66 19.36 -8.76
C ASN A 40 -0.40 20.21 -8.47
N PRO A 41 0.41 19.83 -7.47
CA PRO A 41 1.51 20.67 -6.97
C PRO A 41 2.64 20.85 -7.99
N VAL A 42 2.87 19.86 -8.86
CA VAL A 42 3.84 19.91 -9.97
C VAL A 42 3.29 19.16 -11.17
N GLU A 43 3.84 19.43 -12.36
CA GLU A 43 3.45 18.74 -13.59
C GLU A 43 3.50 17.21 -13.43
N GLY A 44 2.43 16.54 -13.84
CA GLY A 44 2.38 15.08 -13.81
C GLY A 44 2.18 14.49 -12.42
N VAL A 45 1.77 15.27 -11.40
CA VAL A 45 1.43 14.72 -10.08
C VAL A 45 0.11 15.28 -9.60
N TRP A 46 -0.92 14.45 -9.64
CA TRP A 46 -2.27 14.78 -9.18
C TRP A 46 -2.65 13.95 -7.96
N SER A 47 -3.42 14.55 -7.05
CA SER A 47 -4.16 13.81 -6.03
C SER A 47 -5.57 14.36 -5.82
N VAL A 48 -6.45 13.49 -5.35
CA VAL A 48 -7.84 13.81 -5.02
C VAL A 48 -8.26 13.15 -3.71
N HIS A 49 -8.98 13.89 -2.88
CA HIS A 49 -9.70 13.34 -1.74
C HIS A 49 -11.17 13.11 -2.12
N ILE A 50 -11.67 11.90 -1.93
CA ILE A 50 -13.08 11.55 -2.12
C ILE A 50 -13.68 11.00 -0.84
N ARG A 51 -14.98 11.19 -0.64
CA ARG A 51 -15.70 10.62 0.50
C ARG A 51 -17.15 10.33 0.17
N ASP A 52 -17.80 9.50 0.97
CA ASP A 52 -19.25 9.38 0.94
C ASP A 52 -19.90 10.63 1.54
N ARG A 53 -20.86 11.21 0.80
CA ARG A 53 -21.69 12.32 1.27
C ARG A 53 -22.49 11.92 2.51
N ASP A 54 -22.99 10.69 2.55
CA ASP A 54 -23.93 10.24 3.59
C ASP A 54 -23.21 9.76 4.86
N CYS A 55 -21.93 9.35 4.73
CA CYS A 55 -21.04 9.05 5.85
C CYS A 55 -19.62 9.60 5.60
N PRO A 56 -19.35 10.87 5.96
CA PRO A 56 -18.06 11.52 5.67
C PRO A 56 -16.81 10.89 6.30
N LEU A 57 -16.99 9.93 7.23
CA LEU A 57 -15.89 9.13 7.79
C LEU A 57 -15.35 8.10 6.79
N LEU A 58 -16.12 7.77 5.75
CA LEU A 58 -15.71 6.85 4.69
C LEU A 58 -15.09 7.66 3.55
N PHE A 59 -13.77 7.66 3.48
CA PHE A 59 -13.02 8.43 2.50
C PHE A 59 -11.79 7.68 2.03
N THR A 60 -11.32 8.03 0.83
CA THR A 60 -10.07 7.53 0.25
C THR A 60 -9.35 8.65 -0.47
N ASN A 61 -8.08 8.43 -0.78
CA ASN A 61 -7.29 9.37 -1.56
C ASN A 61 -6.82 8.69 -2.84
N GLY A 62 -6.85 9.42 -3.94
CA GLY A 62 -6.28 8.98 -5.21
C GLY A 62 -5.04 9.75 -5.55
N LYS A 63 -4.15 9.10 -6.31
CA LYS A 63 -2.93 9.69 -6.86
C LYS A 63 -2.69 9.21 -8.28
N GLY A 64 -2.03 10.01 -9.11
CA GLY A 64 -1.63 9.60 -10.46
C GLY A 64 -1.08 10.74 -11.32
N ALA A 65 -0.58 10.42 -12.51
CA ALA A 65 0.01 11.42 -13.40
C ALA A 65 -0.97 12.38 -14.08
N THR A 66 -2.27 12.08 -14.00
CA THR A 66 -3.34 12.91 -14.56
C THR A 66 -4.52 12.99 -13.60
N GLU A 67 -5.40 13.97 -13.80
CA GLU A 67 -6.66 14.08 -13.05
C GLU A 67 -7.50 12.78 -13.16
N LEU A 68 -7.60 12.20 -14.36
CA LEU A 68 -8.32 10.94 -14.58
C LEU A 68 -7.67 9.77 -13.84
N ALA A 69 -6.34 9.67 -13.85
CA ALA A 69 -5.63 8.61 -13.13
C ALA A 69 -5.83 8.72 -11.62
N ALA A 70 -5.72 9.93 -11.06
CA ALA A 70 -5.97 10.17 -9.64
C ALA A 70 -7.43 9.85 -9.26
N ARG A 71 -8.42 10.22 -10.09
CA ARG A 71 -9.83 9.87 -9.88
C ARG A 71 -10.06 8.36 -9.87
N ALA A 72 -9.52 7.65 -10.87
CA ALA A 72 -9.61 6.20 -10.97
C ALA A 72 -8.95 5.52 -9.75
N SER A 73 -7.79 6.02 -9.32
CA SER A 73 -7.08 5.55 -8.13
C SER A 73 -7.92 5.72 -6.86
N ALA A 74 -8.54 6.88 -6.63
CA ALA A 74 -9.35 7.13 -5.44
C ALA A 74 -10.56 6.18 -5.36
N LEU A 75 -11.25 6.00 -6.48
CA LEU A 75 -12.39 5.10 -6.60
C LEU A 75 -11.99 3.64 -6.45
N GLY A 76 -10.83 3.24 -7.00
CA GLY A 76 -10.25 1.92 -6.82
C GLY A 76 -9.97 1.64 -5.35
N GLU A 77 -9.28 2.56 -4.66
CA GLU A 77 -9.03 2.47 -3.22
C GLU A 77 -10.35 2.40 -2.43
N TYR A 78 -11.38 3.13 -2.85
CA TYR A 78 -12.69 3.05 -2.18
C TYR A 78 -13.29 1.64 -2.26
N PHE A 79 -13.23 0.99 -3.43
CA PHE A 79 -13.66 -0.40 -3.57
C PHE A 79 -12.78 -1.36 -2.80
N GLU A 80 -11.48 -1.15 -2.78
CA GLU A 80 -10.54 -1.94 -1.98
C GLU A 80 -10.94 -1.90 -0.50
N ARG A 81 -11.06 -0.72 0.11
CA ARG A 81 -11.41 -0.56 1.53
C ARG A 81 -12.82 -1.02 1.85
N LEU A 82 -13.76 -0.84 0.92
CA LEU A 82 -15.13 -1.34 1.09
C LEU A 82 -15.17 -2.87 1.06
N SER A 83 -14.45 -3.49 0.12
CA SER A 83 -14.50 -4.94 -0.11
C SER A 83 -13.78 -5.74 0.98
N THR A 84 -12.85 -5.11 1.70
CA THR A 84 -12.13 -5.70 2.84
C THR A 84 -12.70 -5.28 4.20
N ASN A 85 -13.84 -4.58 4.22
CA ASN A 85 -14.44 -3.97 5.41
C ASN A 85 -13.49 -3.01 6.18
N TYR A 86 -12.43 -2.52 5.54
CA TYR A 86 -11.33 -1.83 6.21
C TYR A 86 -11.79 -0.55 6.93
N PHE A 87 -12.77 0.17 6.37
CA PHE A 87 -13.36 1.35 7.00
C PHE A 87 -13.89 1.11 8.42
N TRP A 88 -14.24 -0.14 8.74
CA TRP A 88 -14.88 -0.50 10.00
C TRP A 88 -13.96 -1.22 10.98
N THR A 89 -12.73 -1.56 10.59
CA THR A 89 -11.80 -2.40 11.37
C THR A 89 -11.49 -1.86 12.78
N HIS A 90 -11.57 -0.54 12.99
CA HIS A 90 -11.32 0.10 14.27
C HIS A 90 -12.56 0.24 15.19
N PHE A 91 -13.70 -0.33 14.80
CA PHE A 91 -14.96 -0.15 15.52
C PHE A 91 -15.59 -1.47 15.95
N TYR A 92 -16.07 -1.52 17.20
CA TYR A 92 -17.09 -2.49 17.59
C TYR A 92 -18.40 -2.15 16.88
N LEU A 93 -18.98 -3.13 16.17
CA LEU A 93 -20.12 -2.94 15.27
C LEU A 93 -21.47 -3.23 15.94
N GLY A 94 -21.45 -3.56 17.23
CA GLY A 94 -22.65 -3.79 18.01
C GLY A 94 -23.18 -5.22 17.93
N LYS A 95 -23.92 -5.58 18.99
CA LYS A 95 -24.46 -6.93 19.19
C LYS A 95 -25.30 -7.42 18.01
N THR A 96 -26.07 -6.54 17.38
CA THR A 96 -26.90 -6.90 16.22
C THR A 96 -26.08 -7.44 15.06
N LEU A 97 -24.91 -6.87 14.75
CA LEU A 97 -24.04 -7.39 13.68
C LEU A 97 -23.25 -8.63 14.14
N ALA A 98 -22.85 -8.68 15.41
CA ALA A 98 -22.16 -9.82 16.00
C ALA A 98 -23.01 -11.12 16.05
N GLU A 99 -24.35 -10.99 16.08
CA GLU A 99 -25.30 -12.11 16.16
C GLU A 99 -25.94 -12.50 14.80
N ARG A 100 -25.58 -11.82 13.71
CA ARG A 100 -26.04 -12.20 12.36
C ARG A 100 -25.43 -13.52 11.90
N GLU A 101 -25.97 -14.08 10.82
CA GLU A 101 -25.41 -15.26 10.16
C GLU A 101 -23.89 -15.13 9.93
N TYR A 102 -23.45 -13.95 9.50
CA TYR A 102 -22.04 -13.55 9.44
C TYR A 102 -21.84 -12.10 9.90
N THR A 103 -20.63 -11.76 10.36
CA THR A 103 -20.20 -10.42 10.79
C THR A 103 -19.38 -9.71 9.71
N HIS A 104 -18.44 -10.41 9.06
CA HIS A 104 -17.49 -9.87 8.09
C HIS A 104 -17.80 -10.31 6.67
N THR A 105 -17.83 -11.62 6.41
CA THR A 105 -18.08 -12.17 5.06
C THR A 105 -18.97 -13.41 5.13
N PRO A 106 -19.81 -13.69 4.11
CA PRO A 106 -20.70 -14.86 4.12
C PRO A 106 -19.99 -16.22 4.23
N ASP A 107 -18.70 -16.29 3.89
CA ASP A 107 -17.85 -17.48 3.91
C ASP A 107 -16.92 -17.55 5.13
N GLU A 108 -17.10 -16.66 6.11
CA GLU A 108 -16.39 -16.71 7.37
C GLU A 108 -16.75 -17.97 8.18
N ARG A 109 -15.85 -18.36 9.07
CA ARG A 109 -16.05 -19.44 10.02
C ARG A 109 -15.90 -18.93 11.44
N TRP A 110 -16.75 -19.45 12.32
CA TRP A 110 -16.69 -19.22 13.75
C TRP A 110 -16.18 -20.48 14.43
N VAL A 111 -15.06 -20.34 15.12
CA VAL A 111 -14.43 -21.43 15.84
C VAL A 111 -14.62 -21.20 17.34
N PRO A 112 -15.41 -22.04 18.03
CA PRO A 112 -15.63 -21.91 19.46
C PRO A 112 -14.31 -21.97 20.24
N LEU A 113 -14.25 -21.23 21.35
CA LEU A 113 -13.13 -21.33 22.27
C LEU A 113 -13.23 -22.63 23.07
N ASP A 114 -12.14 -23.41 23.08
CA ASP A 114 -11.97 -24.60 23.93
C ASP A 114 -10.67 -24.47 24.72
N GLY A 115 -10.74 -23.76 25.85
CA GLY A 115 -9.58 -23.42 26.67
C GLY A 115 -8.74 -22.28 26.09
N GLU A 116 -7.43 -22.30 26.37
CA GLU A 116 -6.51 -21.22 26.04
C GLU A 116 -5.69 -21.48 24.76
N THR A 117 -5.72 -22.70 24.22
CA THR A 117 -4.94 -23.11 23.04
C THR A 117 -5.62 -22.73 21.74
N TRP A 118 -4.86 -22.30 20.74
CA TRP A 118 -5.38 -21.99 19.42
C TRP A 118 -5.96 -23.25 18.77
N PRO A 119 -7.19 -23.21 18.21
CA PRO A 119 -7.77 -24.33 17.47
C PRO A 119 -6.94 -24.75 16.25
N ASP A 120 -6.76 -26.07 16.06
CA ASP A 120 -6.01 -26.65 14.92
C ASP A 120 -6.61 -26.34 13.55
N GLU A 121 -7.90 -25.98 13.50
CA GLU A 121 -8.60 -25.62 12.26
C GLU A 121 -8.32 -24.19 11.78
N LEU A 122 -7.70 -23.37 12.63
CA LEU A 122 -7.22 -22.03 12.28
C LEU A 122 -5.77 -22.12 11.84
N LEU A 123 -5.41 -21.36 10.81
CA LEU A 123 -4.04 -21.25 10.30
C LEU A 123 -3.41 -22.61 9.92
N THR A 124 -2.11 -22.65 9.68
CA THR A 124 -1.33 -23.89 9.48
C THR A 124 -0.29 -24.04 10.59
N PRO A 125 0.30 -25.23 10.81
CA PRO A 125 1.33 -25.40 11.83
C PRO A 125 2.50 -24.42 11.69
N GLU A 126 2.88 -24.08 10.45
CA GLU A 126 3.93 -23.09 10.18
C GLU A 126 3.51 -21.68 10.62
N LEU A 127 2.25 -21.31 10.39
CA LEU A 127 1.71 -20.01 10.81
C LEU A 127 1.49 -19.95 12.33
N HIS A 128 1.12 -21.05 12.97
CA HIS A 128 1.10 -21.14 14.44
C HIS A 128 2.49 -20.89 15.03
N ALA A 129 3.52 -21.54 14.48
CA ALA A 129 4.90 -21.33 14.90
C ALA A 129 5.39 -19.90 14.62
N PHE A 130 4.87 -19.25 13.58
CA PHE A 130 5.22 -17.87 13.24
C PHE A 130 4.59 -16.84 14.19
N TYR A 131 3.28 -16.91 14.43
CA TYR A 131 2.58 -15.90 15.26
C TYR A 131 2.60 -16.20 16.76
N ASN A 132 2.73 -17.46 17.15
CA ASN A 132 2.70 -17.90 18.53
C ASN A 132 3.84 -18.89 18.84
N PRO A 133 5.11 -18.51 18.61
CA PRO A 133 6.26 -19.41 18.71
C PRO A 133 6.42 -20.06 20.09
N ASP A 134 6.07 -19.34 21.15
CA ASP A 134 6.17 -19.81 22.53
C ASP A 134 4.85 -20.42 23.07
N GLY A 135 3.78 -20.42 22.27
CA GLY A 135 2.46 -20.91 22.69
C GLY A 135 1.78 -20.07 23.79
N ASN A 136 2.27 -18.84 24.05
CA ASN A 136 1.82 -17.99 25.16
C ASN A 136 0.65 -17.05 24.81
N VAL A 137 0.29 -16.92 23.53
CA VAL A 137 -0.89 -16.14 23.12
C VAL A 137 -2.13 -16.99 23.29
N ARG A 138 -3.07 -16.52 24.12
CA ARG A 138 -4.31 -17.28 24.39
C ARG A 138 -5.30 -17.16 23.24
N ALA A 139 -6.08 -18.21 23.00
CA ALA A 139 -7.10 -18.25 21.96
C ALA A 139 -8.15 -17.14 22.08
N ASP A 140 -8.54 -16.76 23.30
CA ASP A 140 -9.54 -15.71 23.51
C ASP A 140 -9.03 -14.30 23.18
N GLN A 141 -7.71 -14.12 23.03
CA GLN A 141 -7.13 -12.88 22.50
C GLN A 141 -7.31 -12.74 20.97
N LEU A 142 -7.71 -13.81 20.28
CA LEU A 142 -7.98 -13.82 18.84
C LEU A 142 -9.43 -13.45 18.49
N VAL A 143 -10.27 -13.15 19.47
CA VAL A 143 -11.63 -12.64 19.22
C VAL A 143 -11.52 -11.28 18.51
N ASP A 144 -12.27 -11.12 17.42
CA ASP A 144 -12.22 -9.90 16.61
C ASP A 144 -12.90 -8.72 17.32
N LEU A 145 -12.33 -7.51 17.13
CA LEU A 145 -12.86 -6.28 17.72
C LEU A 145 -14.29 -5.98 17.23
N ASN A 146 -14.56 -6.24 15.95
CA ASN A 146 -15.80 -5.84 15.31
C ASN A 146 -17.02 -6.54 15.90
N SER A 147 -16.90 -7.84 16.20
CA SER A 147 -17.94 -8.61 16.87
C SER A 147 -17.89 -8.51 18.39
N GLY A 148 -16.69 -8.47 18.98
CA GLY A 148 -16.48 -8.60 20.42
C GLY A 148 -17.12 -9.85 21.04
N ASN A 149 -17.44 -10.87 20.24
CA ASN A 149 -18.33 -11.96 20.63
C ASN A 149 -17.57 -13.21 21.09
N SER A 150 -16.99 -13.14 22.29
CA SER A 150 -16.26 -14.27 22.88
C SER A 150 -17.10 -15.52 23.09
N GLU A 151 -18.43 -15.40 23.24
CA GLU A 151 -19.33 -16.55 23.35
C GLU A 151 -19.44 -17.33 22.04
N ARG A 152 -19.38 -16.63 20.90
CA ARG A 152 -19.40 -17.24 19.57
C ARG A 152 -18.04 -17.78 19.14
N GLY A 153 -16.95 -17.18 19.64
CA GLY A 153 -15.58 -17.64 19.48
C GLY A 153 -14.75 -16.79 18.52
N ILE A 154 -13.79 -17.40 17.84
CA ILE A 154 -12.87 -16.73 16.92
C ILE A 154 -13.49 -16.70 15.53
N CYS A 155 -13.73 -15.50 14.99
CA CYS A 155 -14.10 -15.33 13.60
C CYS A 155 -12.86 -15.39 12.70
N ALA A 156 -12.91 -16.25 11.68
CA ALA A 156 -11.83 -16.43 10.72
C ALA A 156 -12.35 -16.43 9.28
N ILE A 157 -11.60 -15.80 8.38
CA ILE A 157 -11.96 -15.71 6.96
C ILE A 157 -11.01 -16.54 6.09
N PRO A 158 -11.50 -17.10 4.96
CA PRO A 158 -10.71 -18.00 4.12
C PRO A 158 -9.70 -17.24 3.26
N TYR A 159 -8.44 -17.68 3.29
CA TYR A 159 -7.39 -17.29 2.34
C TYR A 159 -6.96 -18.49 1.51
N GLN A 160 -6.59 -18.27 0.25
CA GLN A 160 -6.03 -19.31 -0.60
C GLN A 160 -4.51 -19.26 -0.58
N ARG A 161 -3.86 -20.32 -0.11
CA ARG A 161 -2.41 -20.48 -0.19
C ARG A 161 -2.01 -20.80 -1.63
N LEU A 162 -1.14 -19.98 -2.22
CA LEU A 162 -0.82 -20.08 -3.64
C LEU A 162 -0.05 -21.36 -4.01
N SER A 163 0.85 -21.84 -3.15
CA SER A 163 1.72 -22.98 -3.46
C SER A 163 0.98 -24.31 -3.69
N ASP A 164 -0.17 -24.51 -3.04
CA ASP A 164 -0.96 -25.74 -3.16
C ASP A 164 -2.47 -25.53 -3.34
N GLY A 165 -2.92 -24.28 -3.43
CA GLY A 165 -4.32 -23.91 -3.64
C GLY A 165 -5.24 -24.15 -2.44
N LYS A 166 -4.71 -24.59 -1.29
CA LYS A 166 -5.52 -24.91 -0.11
C LYS A 166 -6.08 -23.67 0.53
N THR A 167 -7.31 -23.78 1.04
CA THR A 167 -7.92 -22.78 1.90
C THR A 167 -7.36 -22.87 3.31
N VAL A 168 -6.94 -21.74 3.86
CA VAL A 168 -6.48 -21.57 5.25
C VAL A 168 -7.35 -20.51 5.90
N TYR A 169 -7.85 -20.76 7.11
CA TYR A 169 -8.70 -19.81 7.83
C TYR A 169 -7.85 -18.92 8.72
N PHE A 170 -7.88 -17.61 8.45
CA PHE A 170 -7.14 -16.60 9.21
C PHE A 170 -8.08 -15.87 10.18
N PRO A 171 -7.77 -15.85 11.50
CA PRO A 171 -8.49 -15.03 12.46
C PRO A 171 -8.52 -13.56 12.03
N VAL A 172 -9.72 -12.95 12.03
CA VAL A 172 -9.88 -11.54 11.65
C VAL A 172 -9.07 -10.64 12.59
N ASN A 173 -8.93 -11.01 13.86
CA ASN A 173 -8.08 -10.31 14.82
C ASN A 173 -6.61 -10.22 14.35
N LEU A 174 -6.00 -11.30 13.86
CA LEU A 174 -4.61 -11.27 13.38
C LEU A 174 -4.47 -10.38 12.13
N ILE A 175 -5.44 -10.46 11.23
CA ILE A 175 -5.47 -9.61 10.02
C ILE A 175 -5.51 -8.13 10.42
N GLY A 176 -6.46 -7.77 11.28
CA GLY A 176 -6.69 -6.39 11.70
C GLY A 176 -5.52 -5.79 12.50
N ASN A 177 -4.81 -6.59 13.32
CA ASN A 177 -3.72 -6.08 14.14
C ASN A 177 -2.37 -6.06 13.41
N LEU A 178 -2.07 -7.05 12.56
CA LEU A 178 -0.71 -7.24 12.01
C LEU A 178 -0.57 -6.79 10.55
N TYR A 179 -1.64 -6.90 9.77
CA TYR A 179 -1.60 -6.65 8.33
C TYR A 179 -2.21 -5.31 7.94
N VAL A 180 -3.18 -4.83 8.71
CA VAL A 180 -3.90 -3.57 8.49
C VAL A 180 -4.29 -3.43 7.02
N SER A 181 -4.02 -2.31 6.33
CA SER A 181 -4.34 -2.14 4.91
C SER A 181 -3.29 -2.70 3.95
N ASN A 182 -2.16 -3.24 4.44
CA ASN A 182 -1.06 -3.65 3.57
C ASN A 182 -1.43 -4.88 2.73
N GLY A 183 -1.24 -4.78 1.42
CA GLY A 183 -1.49 -5.86 0.47
C GLY A 183 -2.96 -6.00 0.08
N MET A 184 -3.79 -5.00 0.39
CA MET A 184 -5.13 -4.88 -0.19
C MET A 184 -5.04 -4.31 -1.60
N SER A 185 -5.95 -4.70 -2.49
CA SER A 185 -6.08 -4.08 -3.80
C SER A 185 -7.45 -4.26 -4.44
N ALA A 186 -7.80 -3.33 -5.31
CA ALA A 186 -8.85 -3.47 -6.31
C ALA A 186 -8.31 -3.12 -7.70
N GLY A 187 -8.92 -3.66 -8.74
CA GLY A 187 -8.50 -3.45 -10.12
C GLY A 187 -9.58 -3.85 -11.11
N ASN A 188 -9.35 -3.52 -12.39
CA ASN A 188 -10.29 -3.85 -13.47
C ASN A 188 -10.39 -5.36 -13.71
N THR A 189 -9.30 -6.08 -13.45
CA THR A 189 -9.21 -7.55 -13.53
C THR A 189 -8.57 -8.10 -12.26
N LEU A 190 -8.72 -9.42 -12.06
CA LEU A 190 -8.06 -10.11 -10.93
C LEU A 190 -6.54 -10.06 -11.02
N MET A 191 -5.96 -10.14 -12.22
CA MET A 191 -4.51 -10.06 -12.40
C MET A 191 -4.00 -8.66 -12.07
N GLU A 192 -4.67 -7.61 -12.57
CA GLU A 192 -4.33 -6.22 -12.23
C GLU A 192 -4.35 -5.98 -10.71
N ALA A 193 -5.42 -6.37 -10.04
CA ALA A 193 -5.57 -6.20 -8.60
C ALA A 193 -4.51 -7.00 -7.82
N ARG A 194 -4.28 -8.26 -8.17
CA ARG A 194 -3.30 -9.11 -7.47
C ARG A 194 -1.86 -8.64 -7.68
N THR A 195 -1.51 -8.20 -8.89
CA THR A 195 -0.20 -7.59 -9.17
C THR A 195 0.00 -6.36 -8.28
N GLN A 196 -1.01 -5.50 -8.17
CA GLN A 196 -0.91 -4.31 -7.34
C GLN A 196 -0.80 -4.64 -5.84
N ALA A 197 -1.54 -5.63 -5.34
CA ALA A 197 -1.42 -6.12 -3.97
C ALA A 197 -0.01 -6.68 -3.68
N LEU A 198 0.55 -7.46 -4.60
CA LEU A 198 1.90 -8.03 -4.46
C LEU A 198 2.99 -6.97 -4.54
N ALA A 199 2.86 -6.02 -5.48
CA ALA A 199 3.76 -4.87 -5.58
C ALA A 199 3.80 -4.10 -4.26
N GLU A 200 2.64 -3.84 -3.66
CA GLU A 200 2.54 -3.20 -2.35
C GLU A 200 3.25 -4.01 -1.24
N ILE A 201 3.13 -5.33 -1.21
CA ILE A 201 3.87 -6.17 -0.27
C ILE A 201 5.39 -6.00 -0.45
N PHE A 202 5.90 -6.03 -1.68
CA PHE A 202 7.32 -5.76 -1.95
C PHE A 202 7.72 -4.35 -1.53
N GLU A 203 6.89 -3.35 -1.84
CA GLU A 203 7.13 -1.94 -1.49
C GLU A 203 7.39 -1.77 0.00
N ARG A 204 6.49 -2.29 0.85
CA ARG A 204 6.57 -2.14 2.30
C ARG A 204 7.70 -2.99 2.90
N HIS A 205 7.85 -4.24 2.44
CA HIS A 205 8.92 -5.11 2.93
C HIS A 205 10.31 -4.51 2.65
N ILE A 206 10.53 -4.04 1.42
CA ILE A 206 11.82 -3.49 1.00
C ILE A 206 12.03 -2.08 1.56
N LYS A 207 10.98 -1.25 1.69
CA LYS A 207 11.05 0.03 2.42
C LYS A 207 11.60 -0.18 3.83
N PHE A 208 11.02 -1.09 4.60
CA PHE A 208 11.46 -1.33 5.98
C PHE A 208 12.88 -1.89 6.04
N ARG A 209 13.21 -2.84 5.17
CA ARG A 209 14.58 -3.37 5.08
C ARG A 209 15.61 -2.28 4.79
N ILE A 210 15.33 -1.37 3.87
CA ILE A 210 16.22 -0.26 3.51
C ILE A 210 16.41 0.69 4.69
N ILE A 211 15.35 1.00 5.43
CA ILE A 211 15.40 1.91 6.59
C ILE A 211 16.14 1.23 7.75
N GLU A 212 15.75 0.02 8.12
CA GLU A 212 16.28 -0.75 9.25
C GLU A 212 17.78 -1.05 9.09
N GLU A 213 18.20 -1.48 7.90
CA GLU A 213 19.61 -1.80 7.62
C GLU A 213 20.44 -0.54 7.25
N GLY A 214 19.80 0.63 7.12
CA GLY A 214 20.46 1.89 6.73
C GLY A 214 21.10 1.82 5.34
N ILE A 215 20.46 1.14 4.39
CA ILE A 215 21.00 0.83 3.06
C ILE A 215 21.15 2.11 2.24
N CYS A 216 22.34 2.35 1.70
CA CYS A 216 22.56 3.40 0.71
C CYS A 216 22.23 2.89 -0.69
N LEU A 217 21.17 3.43 -1.28
CA LEU A 217 20.74 3.03 -2.61
C LEU A 217 21.54 3.72 -3.73
N PRO A 218 21.73 3.07 -4.89
CA PRO A 218 22.33 3.70 -6.06
C PRO A 218 21.40 4.74 -6.69
N ASP A 219 21.98 5.84 -7.18
CA ASP A 219 21.24 6.85 -7.94
C ASP A 219 20.76 6.28 -9.28
N VAL A 220 19.55 6.66 -9.68
CA VAL A 220 19.07 6.41 -11.04
C VAL A 220 19.75 7.43 -11.98
N PRO A 221 20.45 6.99 -13.04
CA PRO A 221 21.06 7.91 -13.98
C PRO A 221 20.02 8.84 -14.62
N GLU A 222 20.34 10.12 -14.77
CA GLU A 222 19.42 11.09 -15.41
C GLU A 222 19.00 10.66 -16.83
N ALA A 223 19.87 9.97 -17.58
CA ALA A 223 19.51 9.41 -18.88
C ALA A 223 18.38 8.37 -18.82
N VAL A 224 18.29 7.62 -17.71
CA VAL A 224 17.24 6.63 -17.45
C VAL A 224 15.94 7.33 -17.06
N ILE A 225 16.00 8.34 -16.18
CA ILE A 225 14.84 9.16 -15.78
C ILE A 225 14.23 9.85 -17.02
N ASN A 226 15.07 10.40 -17.90
CA ASN A 226 14.64 11.12 -19.10
C ASN A 226 13.95 10.23 -20.16
N ARG A 227 13.91 8.90 -19.99
CA ARG A 227 13.05 8.02 -20.80
C ARG A 227 11.55 8.26 -20.52
N TYR A 228 11.24 8.82 -19.35
CA TYR A 228 9.87 9.06 -18.87
C TYR A 228 9.65 10.58 -18.70
N PRO A 229 9.40 11.33 -19.80
CA PRO A 229 9.44 12.79 -19.78
C PRO A 229 8.43 13.43 -18.82
N HIS A 230 7.27 12.81 -18.61
CA HIS A 230 6.27 13.29 -17.66
C HIS A 230 6.76 13.18 -16.20
N ILE A 231 7.36 12.05 -15.84
CA ILE A 231 7.96 11.85 -14.51
C ILE A 231 9.15 12.80 -14.31
N ALA A 232 10.02 12.92 -15.32
CA ALA A 232 11.15 13.83 -15.31
C ALA A 232 10.71 15.30 -15.12
N ALA A 233 9.54 15.68 -15.65
CA ALA A 233 8.97 17.00 -15.44
C ALA A 233 8.54 17.25 -13.99
N GLY A 234 7.87 16.28 -13.35
CA GLY A 234 7.52 16.38 -11.93
C GLY A 234 8.74 16.50 -11.02
N ILE A 235 9.77 15.67 -11.25
CA ILE A 235 11.05 15.73 -10.51
C ILE A 235 11.71 17.11 -10.69
N ARG A 236 11.76 17.62 -11.92
CA ARG A 236 12.32 18.94 -12.22
C ARG A 236 11.52 20.05 -11.53
N GLY A 237 10.18 20.00 -11.56
CA GLY A 237 9.33 20.98 -10.90
C GLY A 237 9.59 21.07 -9.39
N LEU A 238 9.78 19.93 -8.72
CA LEU A 238 10.16 19.90 -7.31
C LEU A 238 11.56 20.50 -7.05
N ARG A 239 12.53 20.19 -7.92
CA ARG A 239 13.89 20.77 -7.84
C ARG A 239 13.87 22.28 -8.07
N GLU A 240 13.09 22.76 -9.03
CA GLU A 240 12.88 24.19 -9.33
C GLU A 240 12.16 24.92 -8.19
N ALA A 241 11.29 24.23 -7.46
CA ALA A 241 10.67 24.74 -6.22
C ALA A 241 11.66 24.82 -5.03
N GLY A 242 12.89 24.33 -5.19
CA GLY A 242 13.97 24.44 -4.21
C GLY A 242 14.17 23.21 -3.32
N PHE A 243 13.41 22.13 -3.52
CA PHE A 243 13.59 20.89 -2.78
C PHE A 243 14.76 20.07 -3.33
N GLY A 244 15.53 19.43 -2.44
CA GLY A 244 16.48 18.42 -2.86
C GLY A 244 15.71 17.15 -3.22
N ILE A 245 15.78 16.71 -4.49
CA ILE A 245 15.10 15.48 -4.94
C ILE A 245 16.12 14.46 -5.43
N ILE A 246 16.14 13.33 -4.72
CA ILE A 246 17.01 12.20 -4.98
C ILE A 246 16.15 11.04 -5.50
N VAL A 247 16.55 10.44 -6.61
CA VAL A 247 15.85 9.31 -7.23
C VAL A 247 16.79 8.10 -7.18
N LYS A 248 16.36 7.06 -6.47
CA LYS A 248 17.16 5.88 -6.17
C LYS A 248 16.50 4.61 -6.69
N ASP A 249 17.31 3.70 -7.18
CA ASP A 249 16.89 2.32 -7.47
C ASP A 249 16.87 1.54 -6.15
N ALA A 250 15.67 1.08 -5.75
CA ALA A 250 15.44 0.36 -4.51
C ALA A 250 15.28 -1.16 -4.74
N SER A 251 15.70 -1.66 -5.91
CA SER A 251 15.61 -3.08 -6.27
C SER A 251 16.55 -4.00 -5.50
N LEU A 252 17.51 -3.44 -4.77
CA LEU A 252 18.57 -4.18 -4.06
C LEU A 252 19.34 -5.11 -5.00
N GLY A 253 19.85 -4.58 -6.11
CA GLY A 253 20.62 -5.35 -7.09
C GLY A 253 19.76 -6.02 -8.17
N GLY A 254 18.54 -5.54 -8.40
CA GLY A 254 17.62 -6.07 -9.41
C GLY A 254 16.74 -7.22 -8.94
N ASP A 255 16.64 -7.45 -7.63
CA ASP A 255 15.85 -8.54 -7.04
C ASP A 255 14.39 -8.15 -6.80
N TYR A 256 14.12 -6.86 -6.56
CA TYR A 256 12.78 -6.37 -6.20
C TYR A 256 12.30 -5.21 -7.10
N PRO A 257 10.99 -5.02 -7.26
CA PRO A 257 10.42 -4.10 -8.24
C PRO A 257 10.15 -2.73 -7.61
N VAL A 258 11.12 -2.19 -6.86
CA VAL A 258 10.91 -1.04 -5.96
C VAL A 258 11.78 0.15 -6.37
N MET A 259 11.17 1.33 -6.36
CA MET A 259 11.81 2.63 -6.57
C MET A 259 11.70 3.48 -5.31
N ASN A 260 12.66 4.38 -5.12
CA ASN A 260 12.62 5.40 -4.08
C ASN A 260 12.78 6.80 -4.67
N VAL A 261 11.95 7.73 -4.20
CA VAL A 261 12.10 9.17 -4.44
C VAL A 261 12.13 9.85 -3.07
N THR A 262 13.25 10.49 -2.76
CA THR A 262 13.45 11.16 -1.48
C THR A 262 13.47 12.67 -1.65
N LEU A 263 12.70 13.36 -0.83
CA LEU A 263 12.69 14.81 -0.68
C LEU A 263 13.53 15.24 0.52
N LEU A 264 14.41 16.20 0.29
CA LEU A 264 15.18 16.92 1.31
C LEU A 264 14.69 18.35 1.37
N HIS A 265 14.16 18.75 2.51
CA HIS A 265 13.61 20.08 2.69
C HIS A 265 14.74 21.10 3.02
N PRO A 266 14.85 22.21 2.26
CA PRO A 266 16.05 23.06 2.29
C PRO A 266 16.20 23.90 3.55
N GLN A 267 15.15 24.06 4.37
CA GLN A 267 15.13 25.00 5.49
C GLN A 267 15.17 24.33 6.88
N ASP A 268 14.66 23.12 7.01
CA ASP A 268 14.46 22.44 8.30
C ASP A 268 15.17 21.07 8.37
N GLN A 269 15.89 20.67 7.31
CA GLN A 269 16.56 19.38 7.18
C GLN A 269 15.63 18.17 7.13
N GLY A 270 14.32 18.38 6.98
CA GLY A 270 13.35 17.30 6.90
C GLY A 270 13.63 16.37 5.72
N CYS A 271 13.57 15.07 5.96
CA CYS A 271 13.81 14.04 4.97
C CYS A 271 12.56 13.16 4.82
N PHE A 272 11.98 13.15 3.62
CA PHE A 272 10.82 12.32 3.30
C PHE A 272 11.19 11.32 2.20
N ALA A 273 11.38 10.07 2.58
CA ALA A 273 11.67 8.97 1.67
C ALA A 273 10.38 8.26 1.23
N SER A 274 9.96 8.49 -0.01
CA SER A 274 8.82 7.81 -0.61
C SER A 274 9.24 6.60 -1.43
N PHE A 275 8.44 5.54 -1.36
CA PHE A 275 8.70 4.28 -2.04
C PHE A 275 7.50 3.92 -2.93
N GLY A 276 7.79 3.30 -4.06
CA GLY A 276 6.78 2.85 -5.00
C GLY A 276 7.22 1.56 -5.65
N ALA A 277 6.33 0.58 -5.74
CA ALA A 277 6.63 -0.67 -6.40
C ALA A 277 5.65 -0.99 -7.53
N HIS A 278 6.18 -1.64 -8.56
CA HIS A 278 5.45 -2.29 -9.65
C HIS A 278 6.47 -3.09 -10.50
N PRO A 279 6.13 -4.26 -11.07
CA PRO A 279 7.04 -5.02 -11.95
C PRO A 279 7.61 -4.24 -13.15
N ARG A 280 7.06 -3.05 -13.43
CA ARG A 280 7.49 -2.15 -14.51
C ARG A 280 8.14 -0.92 -13.91
N PHE A 281 9.38 -0.65 -14.31
CA PHE A 281 10.19 0.46 -13.79
C PHE A 281 9.47 1.81 -13.82
N GLU A 282 8.88 2.18 -14.96
CA GLU A 282 8.16 3.43 -15.14
C GLU A 282 7.03 3.61 -14.11
N VAL A 283 6.25 2.55 -13.92
CA VAL A 283 5.08 2.56 -13.02
C VAL A 283 5.55 2.65 -11.56
N ALA A 284 6.60 1.92 -11.19
CA ALA A 284 7.16 1.98 -9.84
C ALA A 284 7.72 3.38 -9.52
N LEU A 285 8.42 3.99 -10.48
CA LEU A 285 8.97 5.34 -10.34
C LEU A 285 7.86 6.40 -10.24
N GLU A 286 6.83 6.32 -11.09
CA GLU A 286 5.67 7.22 -11.03
C GLU A 286 4.95 7.09 -9.68
N ARG A 287 4.78 5.87 -9.17
CA ARG A 287 4.14 5.61 -7.88
C ARG A 287 4.92 6.20 -6.71
N ALA A 288 6.26 6.07 -6.72
CA ALA A 288 7.11 6.68 -5.70
C ALA A 288 7.03 8.22 -5.73
N LEU A 289 7.01 8.82 -6.93
CA LEU A 289 6.88 10.26 -7.09
C LEU A 289 5.49 10.79 -6.69
N THR A 290 4.42 10.12 -7.10
CA THR A 290 3.04 10.56 -6.83
C THR A 290 2.63 10.35 -5.37
N GLU A 291 3.17 9.32 -4.69
CA GLU A 291 3.00 9.12 -3.25
C GLU A 291 3.62 10.26 -2.44
N LEU A 292 4.79 10.74 -2.83
CA LEU A 292 5.50 11.84 -2.16
C LEU A 292 4.64 13.12 -2.02
N LEU A 293 3.67 13.34 -2.92
CA LEU A 293 2.84 14.54 -2.96
C LEU A 293 1.35 14.26 -2.76
N GLN A 294 0.96 13.03 -2.40
CA GLN A 294 -0.45 12.70 -2.20
C GLN A 294 -1.02 13.51 -1.03
N GLY A 295 -2.04 14.36 -1.33
CA GLY A 295 -2.67 15.20 -0.32
C GLY A 295 -1.79 16.35 0.19
N ARG A 296 -0.62 16.60 -0.40
CA ARG A 296 0.34 17.61 0.07
C ARG A 296 0.58 18.68 -1.01
N ALA A 297 0.31 19.93 -0.65
CA ALA A 297 0.77 21.09 -1.43
C ALA A 297 2.26 21.37 -1.12
N LEU A 298 2.94 22.12 -1.99
CA LEU A 298 4.39 22.37 -1.83
C LEU A 298 4.73 23.08 -0.51
N ASP A 299 3.86 23.96 -0.03
CA ASP A 299 4.02 24.68 1.25
C ASP A 299 3.71 23.82 2.49
N SER A 300 3.27 22.57 2.29
CA SER A 300 2.98 21.59 3.33
C SER A 300 4.03 20.46 3.44
N LEU A 301 5.21 20.64 2.82
CA LEU A 301 6.30 19.65 2.79
C LEU A 301 7.37 19.86 3.87
N ALA A 302 7.10 20.71 4.87
CA ALA A 302 7.96 20.93 6.03
C ALA A 302 7.59 20.01 7.21
N GLY A 303 8.48 19.89 8.19
CA GLY A 303 8.21 19.22 9.46
C GLY A 303 8.41 17.71 9.49
N PHE A 304 9.00 17.12 8.44
CA PHE A 304 9.52 15.75 8.49
C PHE A 304 10.77 15.68 9.37
N SER A 305 11.05 14.49 9.91
CA SER A 305 12.23 14.25 10.74
C SER A 305 13.52 14.49 9.95
N ALA A 306 14.51 15.10 10.60
CA ALA A 306 15.87 15.15 10.06
C ALA A 306 16.50 13.74 10.14
N PRO A 307 17.41 13.37 9.21
CA PRO A 307 18.10 12.09 9.29
C PRO A 307 18.90 11.94 10.59
N GLY A 308 18.95 10.71 11.11
CA GLY A 308 19.57 10.36 12.38
C GLY A 308 20.84 9.51 12.24
N PHE A 309 21.53 9.30 13.37
CA PHE A 309 22.68 8.39 13.49
C PHE A 309 22.45 7.24 14.48
N ASP A 310 21.35 7.28 15.24
CA ASP A 310 21.02 6.22 16.19
C ASP A 310 20.34 5.07 15.44
N GLU A 311 21.16 4.08 15.09
CA GLU A 311 20.70 2.92 14.34
C GLU A 311 19.69 2.07 15.13
N ALA A 312 19.69 2.13 16.47
CA ALA A 312 18.70 1.42 17.27
C ALA A 312 17.33 2.09 17.21
N GLU A 313 17.28 3.42 17.24
CA GLU A 313 16.04 4.18 17.03
C GLU A 313 15.49 3.98 15.61
N ILE A 314 16.36 4.01 14.60
CA ILE A 314 15.96 3.89 13.20
C ILE A 314 15.41 2.50 12.89
N ALA A 315 16.02 1.45 13.46
CA ALA A 315 15.58 0.07 13.33
C ALA A 315 14.42 -0.31 14.26
N ASP A 316 14.00 0.58 15.17
CA ASP A 316 12.93 0.27 16.12
C ASP A 316 11.60 0.03 15.37
N PRO A 317 10.84 -1.03 15.71
CA PRO A 317 9.54 -1.31 15.10
C PRO A 317 8.59 -0.12 15.14
N GLN A 318 8.61 0.71 16.19
CA GLN A 318 7.77 1.91 16.28
C GLN A 318 8.15 2.94 15.21
N ASN A 319 9.43 3.09 14.88
CA ASN A 319 9.86 3.96 13.79
C ASN A 319 9.36 3.43 12.44
N LEU A 320 9.41 2.11 12.22
CA LEU A 320 8.90 1.47 11.01
C LEU A 320 7.36 1.61 10.90
N GLU A 321 6.64 1.52 12.02
CA GLU A 321 5.20 1.79 12.10
C GLU A 321 4.87 3.25 11.78
N ILE A 322 5.65 4.22 12.29
CA ILE A 322 5.48 5.65 11.91
C ILE A 322 5.71 5.81 10.39
N HIS A 323 6.72 5.14 9.84
CA HIS A 323 6.95 5.10 8.40
C HIS A 323 5.79 4.49 7.61
N PHE A 324 5.06 3.53 8.19
CA PHE A 324 3.84 2.98 7.60
C PHE A 324 2.67 3.98 7.63
N VAL A 325 2.47 4.65 8.76
CA VAL A 325 1.30 5.52 9.00
C VAL A 325 1.36 6.81 8.21
N ASP A 326 2.49 7.52 8.25
CA ASP A 326 2.58 8.86 7.64
C ASP A 326 3.96 9.22 7.04
N SER A 327 4.92 8.29 7.08
CA SER A 327 6.28 8.47 6.57
C SER A 327 7.09 9.57 7.27
N SER A 328 6.74 9.93 8.51
CA SER A 328 7.47 10.93 9.31
C SER A 328 8.59 10.36 10.19
N GLY A 329 8.83 9.05 10.13
CA GLY A 329 9.86 8.37 10.89
C GLY A 329 11.27 8.85 10.52
N VAL A 330 12.23 8.53 11.38
CA VAL A 330 13.64 8.87 11.19
C VAL A 330 14.27 7.91 10.18
N ILE A 331 15.17 8.42 9.34
CA ILE A 331 15.99 7.64 8.42
C ILE A 331 17.48 7.86 8.71
N SER A 332 18.34 6.86 8.47
CA SER A 332 19.78 6.98 8.73
C SER A 332 20.47 7.96 7.79
N TRP A 333 21.46 8.71 8.27
CA TRP A 333 22.42 9.41 7.40
C TRP A 333 23.16 8.47 6.45
N LYS A 334 23.29 7.17 6.78
CA LYS A 334 23.87 6.17 5.88
C LYS A 334 23.11 6.06 4.56
N PHE A 335 21.77 6.20 4.59
CA PHE A 335 20.93 6.18 3.40
C PHE A 335 21.30 7.29 2.39
N LEU A 336 21.84 8.42 2.88
CA LEU A 336 22.19 9.61 2.08
C LEU A 336 23.67 9.72 1.71
N ARG A 337 24.49 8.69 1.99
CA ARG A 337 25.92 8.73 1.65
C ARG A 337 26.15 8.59 0.14
N ASN A 338 27.37 8.88 -0.32
CA ASN A 338 27.69 8.90 -1.75
C ASN A 338 27.97 7.51 -2.35
N THR A 339 28.36 6.52 -1.53
CA THR A 339 28.73 5.18 -2.01
C THR A 339 27.58 4.21 -1.77
N PRO A 340 26.89 3.73 -2.83
CA PRO A 340 25.79 2.81 -2.66
C PRO A 340 26.26 1.41 -2.25
N ASP A 341 25.41 0.69 -1.53
CA ASP A 341 25.64 -0.71 -1.15
C ASP A 341 25.36 -1.69 -2.30
N TYR A 342 24.62 -1.24 -3.32
CA TYR A 342 24.27 -1.99 -4.53
C TYR A 342 24.63 -1.19 -5.78
N GLU A 343 24.85 -1.88 -6.89
CA GLU A 343 24.93 -1.24 -8.20
C GLU A 343 23.53 -0.95 -8.74
N PHE A 344 23.39 0.14 -9.50
CA PHE A 344 22.14 0.45 -10.21
C PHE A 344 21.81 -0.64 -11.22
N VAL A 345 20.56 -1.10 -11.25
CA VAL A 345 20.04 -2.02 -12.25
C VAL A 345 18.90 -1.36 -13.02
N ASP A 346 18.99 -1.34 -14.35
CA ASP A 346 17.91 -0.90 -15.24
C ASP A 346 16.90 -2.04 -15.46
N TRP A 347 16.19 -2.40 -14.40
CA TRP A 347 15.33 -3.58 -14.35
C TRP A 347 13.98 -3.36 -15.05
N ASN A 348 13.38 -4.44 -15.56
CA ASN A 348 11.99 -4.51 -15.96
C ASN A 348 11.53 -5.97 -15.91
N PHE A 349 10.48 -6.26 -15.15
CA PHE A 349 10.05 -7.62 -14.86
C PHE A 349 8.79 -8.05 -15.61
N GLY A 350 8.12 -7.12 -16.28
CA GLY A 350 6.94 -7.43 -17.09
C GLY A 350 6.56 -6.33 -18.08
N THR A 351 5.73 -6.67 -19.05
CA THR A 351 5.18 -5.73 -20.05
C THR A 351 3.68 -5.88 -20.24
N THR A 352 3.11 -6.99 -19.75
CA THR A 352 1.68 -7.28 -19.69
C THR A 352 1.26 -7.57 -18.24
N THR A 353 -0.03 -7.41 -17.92
CA THR A 353 -0.55 -7.70 -16.57
C THR A 353 -0.40 -9.18 -16.18
N GLU A 354 -0.42 -10.08 -17.16
CA GLU A 354 -0.12 -11.51 -16.97
C GLU A 354 1.35 -11.73 -16.59
N GLU A 355 2.31 -11.12 -17.29
CA GLU A 355 3.74 -11.19 -16.95
C GLU A 355 4.01 -10.55 -15.58
N ASP A 356 3.42 -9.38 -15.32
CA ASP A 356 3.56 -8.66 -14.05
C ASP A 356 3.10 -9.55 -12.89
N TYR A 357 1.94 -10.23 -13.03
CA TYR A 357 1.41 -11.14 -12.01
C TYR A 357 2.27 -12.38 -11.85
N ALA A 358 2.63 -13.03 -12.96
CA ALA A 358 3.42 -14.26 -12.94
C ALA A 358 4.80 -14.04 -12.30
N TRP A 359 5.48 -12.95 -12.65
CA TRP A 359 6.74 -12.59 -12.02
C TRP A 359 6.56 -12.33 -10.51
N SER A 360 5.53 -11.57 -10.13
CA SER A 360 5.28 -11.23 -8.72
C SER A 360 5.03 -12.45 -7.85
N VAL A 361 4.29 -13.45 -8.36
CA VAL A 361 4.06 -14.72 -7.65
C VAL A 361 5.35 -15.53 -7.57
N ASN A 362 6.13 -15.60 -8.66
CA ASN A 362 7.40 -16.34 -8.66
C ASN A 362 8.42 -15.72 -7.71
N ALA A 363 8.45 -14.39 -7.57
CA ALA A 363 9.36 -13.70 -6.66
C ALA A 363 9.05 -13.91 -5.16
N LEU A 364 7.87 -14.46 -4.82
CA LEU A 364 7.54 -14.87 -3.45
C LEU A 364 8.06 -16.27 -3.07
N HIS A 365 8.46 -17.08 -4.06
CA HIS A 365 8.83 -18.49 -3.91
C HIS A 365 10.32 -18.69 -4.17
#